data_AF-A0AA41VU72-F1
#
_entry.id   AF-A0AA41VU72-F1
#
_cell.length_a   1.000
_cell.length_b   1.000
_cell.length_c   1.000
_cell.angle_alpha   90.00
_cell.angle_beta   90.00
_cell.angle_gamma   90.00
#
_symmetry.space_group_name_H-M   'P 1'
#
loop_
_entity.id
_entity.type
_entity.pdbx_description
1 polymer ?
#
loop_
_entity_poly.entity_id
_entity_poly.type
_entity_poly.pdbx_seq_one_letter_code
_entity_poly.pdbx_strand_id
1 'polypeptide(L)'
;MKVPSFSSTPFTISTLLFSYHPQAACVPFQILGGEAQIVQIMLKPQEKVIAKPGSMCYMSGSIQLDNLFLPENEGNIWHWLFGKNATSVVFLNQGASDGFVAIAAPSLSWILPIDLAMFSHR
;
A
#
# COMPACT_ATOMS: atom_id res chain seq x y z
N MET A 1 -21.06 6.16 36.56
CA MET A 1 -20.54 5.36 35.42
C MET A 1 -19.10 5.83 35.17
N LYS A 2 -18.10 4.98 35.45
CA LYS A 2 -16.67 5.35 35.45
C LYS A 2 -16.11 5.03 34.06
N VAL A 3 -15.76 6.06 33.28
CA VAL A 3 -15.04 5.90 32.01
C VAL A 3 -13.62 5.37 32.33
N PRO A 4 -13.16 4.27 31.71
CA PRO A 4 -11.82 3.78 31.93
C PRO A 4 -10.81 4.70 31.24
N SER A 5 -9.83 5.16 32.00
CA SER A 5 -8.67 5.91 31.52
C SER A 5 -7.75 4.97 30.73
N PHE A 6 -7.65 5.19 29.42
CA PHE A 6 -6.66 4.51 28.58
C PHE A 6 -5.27 5.09 28.85
N SER A 7 -4.36 4.26 29.35
CA SER A 7 -2.96 4.64 29.52
C SER A 7 -2.26 4.62 28.17
N SER A 8 -2.06 5.78 27.56
CA SER A 8 -1.22 5.93 26.37
C SER A 8 0.24 5.77 26.75
N THR A 9 0.79 4.56 26.57
CA THR A 9 2.25 4.40 26.55
C THR A 9 2.79 5.13 25.31
N PRO A 10 3.88 5.90 25.42
CA PRO A 10 4.51 6.51 24.25
C PRO A 10 5.04 5.39 23.35
N PHE A 11 4.47 5.23 22.16
CA PHE A 11 4.91 4.23 21.20
C PHE A 11 6.24 4.68 20.60
N THR A 12 7.29 3.89 20.82
CA THR A 12 8.59 4.06 20.15
C THR A 12 8.42 3.71 18.67
N ILE A 13 8.54 4.71 17.79
CA ILE A 13 8.64 4.49 16.34
C ILE A 13 9.94 3.74 16.09
N SER A 14 9.85 2.43 15.89
CA SER A 14 10.97 1.64 15.39
C SER A 14 11.04 1.87 13.89
N THR A 15 11.70 2.93 13.46
CA THR A 15 12.09 3.11 12.06
C THR A 15 13.04 1.97 11.72
N LEU A 16 12.53 0.92 11.09
CA LEU A 16 13.38 -0.09 10.48
C LEU A 16 14.16 0.60 9.36
N LEU A 17 15.41 0.97 9.65
CA LEU A 17 16.37 1.48 8.68
C LEU A 17 16.70 0.34 7.72
N PHE A 18 16.00 0.28 6.60
CA PHE A 18 16.35 -0.61 5.51
C PHE A 18 17.48 0.04 4.70
N SER A 19 18.63 -0.63 4.63
CA SER A 19 19.79 -0.18 3.86
C SER A 19 19.44 -0.12 2.37
N TYR A 20 19.56 1.07 1.78
CA TYR A 20 19.32 1.34 0.36
C TYR A 20 20.25 0.49 -0.52
N HIS A 21 19.70 -0.42 -1.34
CA HIS A 21 20.44 -1.12 -2.40
C HIS A 21 20.34 -0.32 -3.71
N PRO A 22 21.45 0.20 -4.27
CA PRO A 22 21.43 1.23 -5.32
C PRO A 22 20.98 0.76 -6.72
N GLN A 23 20.73 -0.54 -6.94
CA GLN A 23 20.36 -1.10 -8.24
C GLN A 23 18.92 -1.61 -8.36
N ALA A 24 18.15 -1.60 -7.27
CA ALA A 24 16.71 -1.82 -7.31
C ALA A 24 16.00 -0.47 -7.18
N ALA A 25 14.89 -0.27 -7.88
CA ALA A 25 14.04 0.90 -7.66
C ALA A 25 13.44 0.82 -6.24
N CYS A 26 14.19 1.32 -5.26
CA CYS A 26 13.78 1.35 -3.86
C CYS A 26 12.78 2.50 -3.68
N VAL A 27 11.51 2.15 -3.51
CA VAL A 27 10.45 3.10 -3.19
C VAL A 27 10.44 3.32 -1.68
N PRO A 28 10.65 4.54 -1.17
CA PRO A 28 10.66 4.78 0.27
C PRO A 28 9.31 4.49 0.91
N PHE A 29 9.30 3.87 2.09
CA PHE A 29 8.09 3.58 2.83
C PHE A 29 8.28 3.70 4.35
N GLN A 30 7.17 3.81 5.07
CA GLN A 30 7.10 3.76 6.53
C GLN A 30 6.00 2.81 6.95
N ILE A 31 6.25 1.99 7.97
CA ILE A 31 5.23 1.15 8.59
C ILE A 31 4.77 1.85 9.86
N LEU A 32 3.45 2.05 9.96
CA LEU A 32 2.81 2.74 11.07
C LEU A 32 1.85 1.78 11.77
N GLY A 33 1.85 1.81 13.10
CA GLY A 33 0.96 0.99 13.93
C GLY A 33 1.67 -0.15 14.67
N GLY A 34 0.98 -0.69 15.68
CA GLY A 34 1.46 -1.82 16.50
C GLY A 34 0.93 -3.15 15.96
N GLU A 35 -0.17 -3.63 16.56
CA GLU A 35 -0.87 -4.87 16.16
C GLU A 35 -1.63 -4.75 14.83
N ALA A 36 -2.04 -3.53 14.47
CA ALA A 36 -2.63 -3.21 13.17
C ALA A 36 -1.67 -2.28 12.43
N GLN A 37 -1.07 -2.75 11.34
CA GLN A 37 -0.10 -1.97 10.59
C GLN A 37 -0.65 -1.49 9.26
N ILE A 38 -0.23 -0.28 8.90
CA ILE A 38 -0.36 0.28 7.57
C ILE A 38 1.04 0.56 7.04
N VAL A 39 1.25 0.42 5.73
CA VAL A 39 2.47 0.87 5.06
C VAL A 39 2.14 2.10 4.24
N GLN A 40 2.80 3.21 4.57
CA GLN A 40 2.76 4.45 3.81
C GLN A 40 3.94 4.46 2.84
N ILE A 41 3.65 4.52 1.56
CA ILE A 41 4.62 4.47 0.47
C ILE A 41 4.72 5.87 -0.14
N MET A 42 5.93 6.40 -0.25
CA MET A 42 6.19 7.69 -0.89
C MET A 42 6.46 7.47 -2.38
N LEU A 43 5.78 8.23 -3.22
CA LEU A 43 5.92 8.22 -4.67
C LEU A 43 6.44 9.58 -5.12
N LYS A 44 7.58 9.60 -5.81
CA LYS A 44 8.05 10.79 -6.52
C LYS A 44 7.12 11.11 -7.69
N PRO A 45 7.20 12.31 -8.28
CA PRO A 45 6.48 12.62 -9.51
C PRO A 45 6.66 11.51 -10.57
N GLN A 46 5.56 11.05 -11.14
CA GLN A 46 5.47 9.98 -12.14
C GLN A 46 5.83 8.56 -11.66
N GLU A 47 6.14 8.36 -10.37
CA GLU A 47 6.24 7.02 -9.81
C GLU A 47 4.86 6.43 -9.53
N LYS A 48 4.79 5.09 -9.60
CA LYS A 48 3.57 4.33 -9.34
C LYS A 48 3.84 3.12 -8.48
N VAL A 49 2.80 2.70 -7.75
CA VAL A 49 2.78 1.42 -7.03
C VAL A 49 1.49 0.67 -7.35
N ILE A 50 1.56 -0.65 -7.33
CA ILE A 50 0.41 -1.54 -7.55
C ILE A 50 0.05 -2.16 -6.21
N ALA A 51 -1.24 -2.19 -5.88
CA ALA A 51 -1.73 -2.85 -4.68
C ALA A 51 -3.02 -3.65 -4.96
N LYS A 52 -3.48 -4.35 -3.92
CA LYS A 52 -4.76 -5.09 -3.95
C LYS A 52 -5.94 -4.11 -3.86
N PRO A 53 -7.02 -4.31 -4.62
CA PRO A 53 -8.25 -3.52 -4.43
C PRO A 53 -8.77 -3.62 -2.99
N GLY A 54 -9.27 -2.50 -2.47
CA GLY A 54 -9.76 -2.39 -1.10
C GLY A 54 -8.69 -2.32 -0.01
N SER A 55 -7.40 -2.32 -0.37
CA SER A 55 -6.30 -2.18 0.61
C SER A 55 -5.97 -0.73 0.98
N MET A 56 -6.43 0.26 0.21
CA MET A 56 -6.09 1.67 0.41
C MET A 56 -6.79 2.26 1.64
N CYS A 57 -6.01 2.93 2.49
CA CYS A 57 -6.50 3.66 3.65
C CYS A 57 -6.66 5.16 3.35
N TYR A 58 -5.59 5.78 2.84
CA TYR A 58 -5.57 7.20 2.46
C TYR A 58 -4.47 7.48 1.43
N MET A 59 -4.56 8.61 0.74
CA MET A 59 -3.55 9.06 -0.22
C MET A 59 -3.47 10.58 -0.30
N SER A 60 -2.35 11.13 -0.76
CA SER A 60 -2.25 12.55 -1.10
C SER A 60 -3.17 12.91 -2.27
N GLY A 61 -3.61 14.16 -2.36
CA GLY A 61 -4.49 14.62 -3.45
C GLY A 61 -3.86 14.59 -4.85
N SER A 62 -2.53 14.49 -4.95
CA SER A 62 -1.81 14.34 -6.23
C SER A 62 -1.77 12.90 -6.76
N ILE A 63 -2.17 11.92 -5.94
CA ILE A 63 -2.17 10.50 -6.32
C ILE A 63 -3.47 10.19 -7.07
N GLN A 64 -3.32 9.74 -8.32
CA GLN A 64 -4.41 9.18 -9.10
C GLN A 64 -4.51 7.67 -8.86
N LEU A 65 -5.73 7.17 -8.83
CA LEU A 65 -6.07 5.76 -8.65
C LEU A 65 -6.67 5.22 -9.94
N ASP A 66 -6.13 4.12 -10.46
CA ASP A 66 -6.68 3.39 -11.60
C ASP A 66 -6.90 1.91 -11.27
N ASN A 67 -8.04 1.35 -11.66
CA ASN A 67 -8.40 -0.04 -11.40
C ASN A 67 -8.08 -0.89 -12.63
N LEU A 68 -7.23 -1.90 -12.45
CA LEU A 68 -6.89 -2.85 -13.51
C LEU A 68 -7.81 -4.07 -13.44
N PHE A 69 -8.54 -4.28 -14.53
CA PHE A 69 -9.40 -5.44 -14.75
C PHE A 69 -8.70 -6.40 -15.71
N LEU A 70 -8.79 -7.71 -15.48
CA LEU A 70 -8.28 -8.70 -16.41
C LEU A 70 -9.06 -8.62 -17.74
N PRO A 71 -8.39 -8.72 -18.91
CA PRO A 71 -9.07 -8.88 -20.18
C PRO A 71 -9.81 -10.23 -20.19
N GLU A 72 -11.10 -10.22 -20.52
CA GLU A 72 -11.94 -11.42 -20.52
C GLU A 72 -12.04 -12.06 -21.90
N ASN A 73 -12.06 -13.40 -21.94
CA ASN A 73 -12.72 -14.14 -23.00
C ASN A 73 -14.23 -13.88 -22.91
N GLU A 74 -14.84 -13.47 -24.02
CA GLU A 74 -16.23 -13.07 -24.15
C GLU A 74 -17.21 -14.12 -23.59
N GLY A 75 -18.17 -13.72 -22.75
CA GLY A 75 -19.41 -14.49 -22.58
C GLY A 75 -19.95 -14.79 -21.17
N ASN A 76 -19.45 -14.22 -20.09
CA ASN A 76 -20.02 -14.50 -18.75
C ASN A 76 -21.07 -13.47 -18.32
N ILE A 77 -22.35 -13.80 -18.58
CA ILE A 77 -23.56 -13.15 -18.02
C ILE A 77 -23.50 -12.90 -16.51
N TRP A 78 -22.74 -13.71 -15.77
CA TRP A 78 -22.51 -13.54 -14.34
C TRP A 78 -21.78 -12.23 -13.98
N HIS A 79 -20.93 -11.72 -14.87
CA HIS A 79 -20.19 -10.47 -14.65
C HIS A 79 -21.09 -9.23 -14.70
N TRP A 80 -22.18 -9.26 -15.47
CA TRP A 80 -23.15 -8.17 -15.51
C TRP A 80 -23.96 -8.08 -14.21
N LEU A 81 -24.27 -9.23 -13.60
CA LEU A 81 -25.04 -9.27 -12.34
C LEU A 81 -24.20 -8.88 -11.11
N PHE A 82 -22.92 -9.25 -11.08
CA PHE A 82 -22.06 -9.04 -9.90
C PHE A 82 -21.00 -7.94 -10.05
N GLY A 83 -20.89 -7.35 -11.25
CA GLY A 83 -19.86 -6.36 -11.55
C GLY A 83 -18.49 -6.98 -11.79
N LYS A 84 -17.61 -6.23 -12.48
CA LYS A 84 -16.21 -6.64 -12.71
C LYS A 84 -15.38 -6.43 -11.45
N ASN A 85 -14.71 -7.48 -11.00
CA ASN A 85 -13.77 -7.38 -9.90
C ASN A 85 -12.44 -6.83 -10.42
N ALA A 86 -12.01 -5.68 -9.88
CA ALA A 86 -10.66 -5.21 -10.09
C ALA A 86 -9.69 -6.29 -9.58
N THR A 87 -8.59 -6.48 -10.30
CA THR A 87 -7.57 -7.48 -9.96
C THR A 87 -6.39 -6.83 -9.25
N SER A 88 -6.10 -5.59 -9.62
CA SER A 88 -5.12 -4.73 -8.97
C SER A 88 -5.53 -3.27 -9.11
N VAL A 89 -4.95 -2.43 -8.27
CA VAL A 89 -5.12 -0.98 -8.30
C VAL A 89 -3.75 -0.34 -8.47
N VAL A 90 -3.64 0.61 -9.37
CA VAL A 90 -2.43 1.41 -9.62
C VAL A 90 -2.62 2.77 -8.97
N PHE A 91 -1.64 3.17 -8.16
CA PHE A 91 -1.54 4.52 -7.61
C PHE A 91 -0.39 5.22 -8.32
N LEU A 92 -0.65 6.37 -8.94
CA LEU A 92 0.32 7.12 -9.73
C LEU A 92 0.37 8.57 -9.24
N ASN A 93 1.57 9.06 -8.90
CA ASN A 93 1.73 10.46 -8.54
C ASN A 93 1.80 11.33 -9.81
N GLN A 94 0.72 12.06 -10.09
CA GLN A 94 0.65 13.03 -11.21
C GLN A 94 1.04 14.45 -10.78
N GLY A 95 1.37 14.65 -9.50
CA GLY A 95 1.82 15.94 -8.98
C GLY A 95 3.27 16.24 -9.30
N ALA A 96 3.65 17.50 -9.06
CA ALA A 96 5.03 17.98 -9.21
C ALA A 96 5.90 17.76 -7.96
N SER A 97 5.30 17.37 -6.84
CA SER A 97 5.97 17.06 -5.57
C SER A 97 5.77 15.60 -5.20
N ASP A 98 6.56 15.12 -4.25
CA ASP A 98 6.35 13.82 -3.63
C ASP A 98 4.93 13.73 -3.03
N GLY A 99 4.33 12.55 -3.16
CA GLY A 99 3.05 12.21 -2.59
C GLY A 99 3.12 10.86 -1.91
N PHE A 100 2.07 10.47 -1.21
CA PHE A 100 2.02 9.19 -0.51
C PHE A 100 0.71 8.45 -0.72
N VAL A 101 0.78 7.13 -0.64
CA VAL A 101 -0.37 6.24 -0.51
C VAL A 101 -0.14 5.32 0.68
N ALA A 102 -1.16 5.17 1.53
CA ALA A 102 -1.14 4.23 2.64
C ALA A 102 -2.06 3.05 2.35
N ILE A 103 -1.53 1.84 2.52
CA ILE A 103 -2.25 0.58 2.31
C ILE A 103 -2.14 -0.32 3.55
N ALA A 104 -3.14 -1.17 3.74
CA ALA A 104 -3.21 -2.14 4.83
C ALA A 104 -3.87 -3.44 4.37
N ALA A 105 -3.67 -4.52 5.14
CA ALA A 105 -4.48 -5.71 4.99
C ALA A 105 -5.90 -5.47 5.53
N PRO A 106 -6.92 -6.21 5.08
CA PRO A 106 -8.31 -6.08 5.54
C PRO A 106 -8.53 -6.69 6.94
N SER A 107 -7.47 -6.90 7.72
CA SER A 107 -7.47 -7.54 9.04
C SER A 107 -6.36 -6.99 9.91
N LEU A 108 -6.50 -7.15 11.23
CA LEU A 108 -5.44 -6.89 12.20
C LEU A 108 -4.21 -7.73 11.84
N SER A 109 -3.11 -7.08 11.46
CA SER A 109 -1.93 -7.75 10.93
C SER A 109 -0.68 -6.88 11.01
N TRP A 110 0.47 -7.56 10.98
CA TRP A 110 1.78 -6.96 10.80
C TRP A 110 2.22 -7.02 9.34
N ILE A 111 3.02 -6.04 8.94
CA ILE A 111 3.59 -5.91 7.60
C ILE A 111 5.07 -6.27 7.68
N LEU A 112 5.46 -7.27 6.89
CA LEU A 112 6.85 -7.66 6.71
C LEU A 112 7.35 -7.19 5.35
N PRO A 113 8.23 -6.17 5.28
CA PRO A 113 8.83 -5.77 4.01
C PRO A 113 9.89 -6.80 3.58
N ILE A 114 9.86 -7.19 2.31
CA ILE A 114 10.79 -8.15 1.72
C ILE A 114 11.49 -7.49 0.54
N ASP A 115 12.82 -7.38 0.60
CA ASP A 115 13.62 -6.92 -0.53
C ASP A 115 13.96 -8.11 -1.45
N LEU A 116 13.40 -8.08 -2.66
CA LEU A 116 13.60 -9.12 -3.66
C LEU A 116 15.05 -9.17 -4.16
N ALA A 117 15.81 -8.06 -4.11
CA ALA A 117 17.21 -8.07 -4.53
C ALA A 117 18.06 -9.04 -3.68
N MET A 118 17.69 -9.25 -2.41
CA MET A 118 18.36 -10.20 -1.52
C MET A 118 18.15 -11.68 -1.92
N PHE A 119 17.15 -11.98 -2.75
CA PHE A 119 16.80 -13.35 -3.15
C PHE A 119 17.20 -13.68 -4.59
N SER A 120 17.76 -12.72 -5.32
CA SER A 120 18.27 -12.92 -6.67
C SER A 120 19.62 -13.65 -6.65
N HIS A 121 19.60 -14.95 -6.35
CA HIS A 121 20.67 -15.89 -6.68
C HIS A 121 20.28 -16.68 -7.95
N ARG A 122 20.42 -16.04 -9.11
CA ARG A 122 20.72 -16.69 -10.40
C ARG A 122 21.02 -15.66 -11.48
#